data_AF-A0A0N4T8M3-F1
#
_entry.id   AF-A0A0N4T8M3-F1
#
_cell.length_a   1.000
_cell.length_b   1.000
_cell.length_c   1.000
_cell.angle_alpha   90.00
_cell.angle_beta   90.00
_cell.angle_gamma   90.00
#
_symmetry.space_group_name_H-M   'P 1'
#
loop_
_entity.id
_entity.type
_entity.pdbx_description
1 polymer ?
#
loop_
_entity_poly.entity_id
_entity_poly.type
_entity_poly.pdbx_seq_one_letter_code
_entity_poly.pdbx_strand_id
1 'polypeptide(L)'
;MVYLWFPYVQEKHAKDYASLLNANRCFIVDNHERPIELLRSDRRREINKAIRDESIRLRGKGFRSLIDVRSELKSELIKDQMKMNGVAQWKRFDLLNRFMRGFRPGEMTVITGGTGFGKTTFLCEYALDLLVQGVRTLFCSFEMPDEKILKWMLVQFAALVFFFFSDFFLYLFYIR
;
A
#
# COMPACT_ATOMS: atom_id res chain seq x y z
N MET A 1 -27.62 -14.72 -18.72
CA MET A 1 -27.18 -14.56 -17.32
C MET A 1 -25.96 -15.44 -17.15
N VAL A 2 -24.94 -14.98 -16.43
CA VAL A 2 -23.67 -15.70 -16.26
C VAL A 2 -23.45 -15.96 -14.78
N TYR A 3 -23.26 -17.21 -14.38
CA TYR A 3 -22.95 -17.60 -13.01
C TYR A 3 -21.46 -17.86 -12.89
N LEU A 4 -20.80 -17.14 -11.99
CA LEU A 4 -19.39 -17.28 -11.68
C LEU A 4 -19.26 -18.02 -10.36
N TRP A 5 -18.77 -19.25 -10.45
CA TRP A 5 -18.54 -20.12 -9.29
C TRP A 5 -17.06 -20.41 -9.21
N PHE A 6 -16.35 -19.57 -8.46
CA PHE A 6 -14.91 -19.68 -8.26
C PHE A 6 -14.63 -20.48 -6.98
N PRO A 7 -13.48 -21.19 -6.90
CA PRO A 7 -13.02 -21.73 -5.64
C PRO A 7 -12.86 -20.62 -4.59
N TYR A 8 -13.06 -20.93 -3.31
CA TYR A 8 -12.93 -19.99 -2.19
C TYR A 8 -11.65 -19.13 -2.25
N VAL A 9 -10.51 -19.76 -2.58
CA VAL A 9 -9.21 -19.06 -2.67
C VAL A 9 -9.19 -17.98 -3.77
N GLN A 10 -9.97 -18.16 -4.84
CA GLN A 10 -9.97 -17.31 -6.03
C GLN A 10 -11.23 -16.45 -6.16
N GLU A 11 -12.10 -16.44 -5.14
CA GLU A 11 -13.36 -15.70 -5.15
C GLU A 11 -13.16 -14.21 -5.44
N LYS A 12 -12.04 -13.63 -4.96
CA LYS A 12 -11.65 -12.24 -5.25
C LYS A 12 -11.58 -11.93 -6.74
N HIS A 13 -11.12 -12.89 -7.56
CA HIS A 13 -11.01 -12.72 -9.00
C HIS A 13 -12.38 -12.79 -9.69
N ALA A 14 -13.39 -13.43 -9.10
CA ALA A 14 -14.72 -13.54 -9.70
C ALA A 14 -15.32 -12.15 -9.99
N LYS A 15 -15.09 -11.17 -9.10
CA LYS A 15 -15.53 -9.78 -9.27
C LYS A 15 -14.82 -9.08 -10.44
N ASP A 16 -13.52 -9.31 -10.59
CA ASP A 16 -12.75 -8.75 -11.69
C ASP A 16 -13.19 -9.35 -13.04
N TYR A 17 -13.36 -10.67 -13.11
CA TYR A 17 -13.88 -11.37 -14.29
C TYR A 17 -15.30 -10.93 -14.65
N ALA A 18 -16.17 -10.73 -13.67
CA ALA A 18 -17.51 -10.22 -13.92
C ALA A 18 -17.50 -8.81 -14.52
N SER A 19 -16.52 -7.98 -14.14
CA SER A 19 -16.40 -6.64 -14.69
C SER A 19 -16.06 -6.67 -16.18
N LEU A 20 -15.26 -7.66 -16.63
CA LEU A 20 -14.98 -7.91 -18.04
C LEU A 20 -16.20 -8.47 -18.79
N LEU A 21 -17.01 -9.31 -18.13
CA LEU A 21 -18.17 -9.99 -18.72
C LEU A 21 -19.50 -9.19 -18.62
N ASN A 22 -19.42 -7.89 -18.37
CA ASN A 22 -20.55 -7.00 -18.07
C ASN A 22 -21.27 -7.42 -16.77
N ALA A 23 -20.85 -6.81 -15.66
CA ALA A 23 -21.24 -7.15 -14.30
C ALA A 23 -22.76 -7.25 -14.08
N ASN A 24 -23.57 -6.43 -14.77
CA ASN A 24 -25.02 -6.41 -14.61
C ASN A 24 -25.72 -7.73 -15.01
N ARG A 25 -25.03 -8.58 -15.76
CA ARG A 25 -25.51 -9.90 -16.22
C ARG A 25 -24.88 -11.06 -15.45
N CYS A 26 -24.00 -10.77 -14.49
CA CYS A 26 -23.22 -11.75 -13.74
C CYS A 26 -23.76 -11.95 -12.32
N PHE A 27 -23.68 -13.19 -11.86
CA PHE A 27 -24.05 -13.63 -10.51
C PHE A 27 -22.87 -14.39 -9.91
N ILE A 28 -22.49 -14.09 -8.67
CA ILE A 28 -21.46 -14.85 -7.95
C ILE A 28 -22.18 -15.90 -7.10
N VAL A 29 -21.73 -17.15 -7.21
CA VAL A 29 -22.17 -18.22 -6.30
C VAL A 29 -21.15 -18.31 -5.18
N ASP A 30 -21.59 -17.96 -3.96
CA ASP A 30 -20.78 -18.06 -2.74
C ASP A 30 -20.96 -19.46 -2.14
N ASN A 31 -20.13 -20.40 -2.58
CA ASN A 31 -20.12 -21.77 -2.06
C ASN A 31 -18.68 -22.30 -1.99
N HIS A 32 -18.32 -22.84 -0.82
CA HIS A 32 -16.98 -23.39 -0.55
C HIS A 32 -16.61 -24.54 -1.48
N GLU A 33 -17.57 -25.40 -1.81
CA GLU A 33 -17.35 -26.58 -2.64
C GLU A 33 -17.63 -26.27 -4.11
N ARG A 34 -16.80 -26.83 -5.00
CA ARG A 34 -16.99 -26.66 -6.44
C ARG A 34 -18.16 -27.50 -6.95
N PRO A 35 -18.80 -27.11 -8.07
CA PRO A 35 -19.86 -27.91 -8.68
C PRO A 35 -19.45 -29.36 -8.93
N ILE A 36 -18.20 -29.59 -9.30
CA ILE A 36 -17.67 -30.94 -9.55
C ILE A 36 -17.54 -31.79 -8.27
N GLU A 37 -17.25 -31.18 -7.13
CA GLU A 37 -17.14 -31.85 -5.83
C GLU A 37 -18.54 -32.23 -5.32
N LEU A 38 -19.51 -31.33 -5.51
CA LEU A 38 -20.92 -31.58 -5.22
C LEU A 38 -21.52 -32.66 -6.13
N LEU A 39 -21.17 -32.67 -7.42
CA LEU A 39 -21.59 -33.72 -8.36
C LEU A 39 -21.03 -35.09 -7.98
N ARG A 40 -19.77 -35.17 -7.57
CA ARG A 40 -19.14 -36.42 -7.12
C ARG A 40 -19.79 -36.99 -5.86
N SER A 41 -20.32 -36.12 -5.01
CA SER A 41 -21.01 -36.48 -3.77
C SER A 41 -22.51 -36.74 -3.95
N ASP A 42 -23.00 -36.75 -5.20
CA ASP A 42 -24.43 -36.82 -5.58
C ASP A 42 -25.33 -35.72 -4.97
N ARG A 43 -24.73 -34.59 -4.56
CA ARG A 43 -25.42 -33.44 -3.96
C ARG A 43 -25.92 -32.44 -5.02
N ARG A 44 -26.60 -32.95 -6.04
CA ARG A 44 -27.12 -32.14 -7.17
C ARG A 44 -28.13 -31.08 -6.76
N ARG A 45 -28.88 -31.32 -5.68
CA ARG A 45 -29.84 -30.35 -5.14
C ARG A 45 -29.15 -29.09 -4.63
N GLU A 46 -27.97 -29.23 -4.03
CA GLU A 46 -27.17 -28.10 -3.52
C GLU A 46 -26.65 -27.22 -4.65
N ILE A 47 -26.31 -27.80 -5.81
CA ILE A 47 -25.91 -27.04 -7.01
C ILE A 47 -27.06 -26.15 -7.48
N ASN A 48 -28.27 -26.71 -7.58
CA ASN A 48 -29.44 -25.96 -8.01
C ASN A 48 -29.82 -24.87 -7.00
N LYS A 49 -29.74 -25.18 -5.70
CA LYS A 49 -29.95 -24.21 -4.61
C LYS A 49 -28.93 -23.07 -4.67
N ALA A 50 -27.66 -23.40 -4.86
CA ALA A 50 -26.56 -22.42 -4.93
C ALA A 50 -26.72 -21.46 -6.13
N ILE A 51 -27.18 -21.96 -7.27
CA ILE A 51 -27.41 -21.14 -8.48
C ILE A 51 -28.68 -20.29 -8.35
N ARG A 52 -29.78 -20.84 -7.86
CA ARG A 52 -31.09 -20.17 -7.87
C ARG A 52 -31.31 -19.26 -6.67
N ASP A 53 -30.95 -19.73 -5.48
CA ASP A 53 -31.37 -19.11 -4.22
C ASP A 53 -30.23 -18.36 -3.53
N GLU A 54 -28.99 -18.84 -3.69
CA GLU A 54 -27.82 -18.29 -2.97
C GLU A 54 -26.94 -17.40 -3.85
N SER A 55 -27.19 -17.33 -5.17
CA SER A 55 -26.36 -16.54 -6.07
C SER A 55 -26.61 -15.03 -5.91
N ILE A 56 -25.53 -14.28 -5.77
CA ILE A 56 -25.56 -12.84 -5.53
C ILE A 56 -25.36 -12.12 -6.87
N ARG A 57 -26.36 -11.33 -7.28
CA ARG A 57 -26.24 -10.49 -8.47
C ARG A 57 -25.20 -9.40 -8.26
N LEU A 58 -24.23 -9.31 -9.18
CA LEU A 58 -23.26 -8.23 -9.16
C LEU A 58 -23.89 -6.93 -9.64
N ARG A 59 -23.69 -5.86 -8.87
CA ARG A 59 -24.01 -4.50 -9.28
C ARG A 59 -22.78 -3.90 -9.96
N GLY A 60 -22.99 -2.98 -10.91
CA GLY A 60 -21.91 -2.27 -11.59
C GLY A 60 -20.93 -1.61 -10.61
N LYS A 61 -19.67 -1.46 -11.03
CA LYS A 61 -18.61 -0.81 -10.24
C LYS A 61 -19.10 0.55 -9.73
N GLY A 62 -19.02 0.78 -8.42
CA GLY A 62 -19.28 2.09 -7.80
C GLY A 62 -20.37 2.12 -6.73
N PHE A 63 -21.22 1.09 -6.61
CA PHE A 63 -22.27 1.05 -5.58
C PHE A 63 -21.94 0.01 -4.51
N ARG A 64 -21.27 0.43 -3.42
CA ARG A 64 -21.14 -0.38 -2.20
C ARG A 64 -22.38 -0.16 -1.35
N SER A 65 -23.00 -1.22 -0.82
CA SER A 65 -24.08 -1.08 0.15
C SER A 65 -23.53 -0.47 1.44
N LEU A 66 -24.33 0.35 2.14
CA LEU A 66 -23.96 0.88 3.46
C LEU A 66 -23.60 -0.25 4.45
N ILE A 67 -24.19 -1.43 4.26
CA ILE A 67 -23.93 -2.64 5.06
C ILE A 67 -22.49 -3.14 4.85
N ASP A 68 -22.00 -3.14 3.61
CA ASP A 68 -20.64 -3.55 3.25
C ASP A 68 -19.61 -2.52 3.72
N VAL A 69 -19.97 -1.23 3.65
CA VAL A 69 -19.14 -0.11 4.11
C VAL A 69 -19.06 -0.09 5.64
N ARG A 70 -20.12 -0.49 6.35
CA ARG A 70 -20.18 -0.45 7.83
C ARG A 70 -19.11 -1.32 8.49
N SER A 71 -18.83 -2.50 7.96
CA SER A 71 -17.82 -3.40 8.54
C SER A 71 -16.40 -2.86 8.32
N GLU A 72 -16.12 -2.33 7.12
CA GLU A 72 -14.85 -1.70 6.77
C GLU A 72 -14.64 -0.42 7.59
N LEU A 73 -15.64 0.48 7.65
CA LEU A 73 -15.62 1.69 8.49
C LEU A 73 -15.46 1.35 9.97
N LYS A 74 -16.16 0.33 10.49
CA LYS A 74 -16.00 -0.08 11.89
C LYS A 74 -14.57 -0.55 12.15
N SER A 75 -13.97 -1.29 11.21
CA SER A 75 -12.57 -1.72 11.33
C SER A 75 -11.59 -0.56 11.24
N GLU A 76 -11.91 0.48 10.47
CA GLU A 76 -11.13 1.71 10.34
C GLU A 76 -11.22 2.57 11.61
N LEU A 77 -12.42 2.80 12.13
CA LEU A 77 -12.69 3.57 13.34
C LEU A 77 -12.09 2.93 14.60
N ILE A 78 -12.00 1.59 14.64
CA ILE A 78 -11.38 0.86 15.76
C ILE A 78 -9.84 0.90 15.65
N LYS A 79 -9.27 0.96 14.43
CA LYS A 79 -7.82 1.00 14.17
C LYS A 79 -7.25 2.42 14.09
N ASP A 80 -8.06 3.42 14.38
CA ASP A 80 -7.84 4.82 14.00
C ASP A 80 -6.52 5.40 14.55
N GLN A 81 -6.02 4.92 15.70
CA GLN A 81 -4.78 5.44 16.27
C GLN A 81 -3.54 5.22 15.38
N MET A 82 -3.49 4.12 14.62
CA MET A 82 -2.39 3.81 13.69
C MET A 82 -2.58 4.44 12.30
N LYS A 83 -3.77 4.98 12.00
CA LYS A 83 -4.05 5.77 10.78
C LYS A 83 -3.91 7.26 11.03
N MET A 84 -4.31 7.74 12.21
CA MET A 84 -4.17 9.13 12.65
C MET A 84 -2.70 9.52 12.79
N ASN A 85 -1.87 8.61 13.30
CA ASN A 85 -0.42 8.76 13.36
C ASN A 85 0.18 7.97 12.18
N GLY A 86 0.98 8.62 11.34
CA GLY A 86 1.65 7.96 10.22
C GLY A 86 2.52 6.77 10.66
N VAL A 87 2.79 5.88 9.69
CA VAL A 87 3.61 4.65 9.80
C VAL A 87 4.95 4.92 10.47
N ALA A 88 5.50 6.11 10.27
CA ALA A 88 6.67 6.61 10.96
C ALA A 88 6.43 8.06 11.36
N GLN A 89 6.82 8.40 12.59
CA GLN A 89 6.95 9.78 13.05
C GLN A 89 8.37 10.23 12.76
N TRP A 90 8.56 11.43 12.21
CA TRP A 90 9.90 11.92 11.91
C TRP A 90 10.71 12.10 13.19
N LYS A 91 11.91 11.53 13.26
CA LYS A 91 12.78 11.69 14.44
C LYS A 91 13.69 12.90 14.29
N ARG A 92 14.26 13.07 13.10
CA ARG A 92 15.13 14.22 12.76
C ARG A 92 14.36 15.52 12.52
N PHE A 93 13.06 15.41 12.25
CA PHE A 93 12.16 16.55 12.03
C PHE A 93 10.92 16.47 12.93
N ASP A 94 11.14 16.49 14.25
CA ASP A 94 10.07 16.39 15.25
C ASP A 94 8.99 17.48 15.09
N LEU A 95 9.37 18.70 14.68
CA LEU A 95 8.45 19.80 14.42
C LEU A 95 7.44 19.48 13.30
N LEU A 96 7.87 18.74 12.26
CA LEU A 96 7.02 18.34 11.14
C LEU A 96 5.92 17.37 11.59
N ASN A 97 6.13 16.58 12.65
CA ASN A 97 5.08 15.73 13.21
C ASN A 97 3.89 16.53 13.75
N ARG A 98 4.10 17.78 14.19
CA ARG A 98 3.00 18.62 14.69
C ARG A 98 2.01 18.98 13.57
N PHE A 99 2.52 19.17 12.36
CA PHE A 99 1.72 19.58 11.21
C PHE A 99 1.21 18.39 10.40
N MET A 100 2.08 17.42 10.13
CA MET A 100 1.82 16.32 9.21
C MET A 100 1.44 15.01 9.93
N ARG A 101 1.68 14.92 11.25
CA ARG A 101 1.39 13.73 12.09
C ARG A 101 2.04 12.43 11.62
N GLY A 102 3.21 12.52 10.99
CA GLY A 102 3.96 11.38 10.46
C GLY A 102 3.60 11.02 9.01
N PHE A 103 4.33 10.07 8.43
CA PHE A 103 4.13 9.59 7.06
C PHE A 103 3.01 8.54 6.99
N ARG A 104 1.86 8.83 6.36
CA ARG A 104 0.72 7.90 6.33
C ARG A 104 0.61 7.12 5.01
N PRO A 105 0.12 5.87 5.03
CA PRO A 105 -0.05 5.09 3.81
C PRO A 105 -1.12 5.70 2.90
N GLY A 106 -0.82 5.80 1.60
CA GLY A 106 -1.76 6.30 0.59
C GLY A 106 -1.82 7.83 0.48
N GLU A 107 -1.03 8.57 1.26
CA GLU A 107 -0.87 10.02 1.08
C GLU A 107 0.20 10.35 0.03
N MET A 108 0.02 11.47 -0.65
CA MET A 108 0.99 12.03 -1.59
C MET A 108 1.46 13.40 -1.08
N THR A 109 2.73 13.52 -0.73
CA THR A 109 3.35 14.79 -0.29
C THR A 109 4.15 15.40 -1.43
N VAL A 110 3.89 16.66 -1.76
CA VAL A 110 4.61 17.40 -2.80
C VAL A 110 5.45 18.50 -2.16
N ILE A 111 6.74 18.53 -2.49
CA ILE A 111 7.69 19.54 -2.00
C ILE A 111 8.10 20.43 -3.15
N THR A 112 7.89 21.74 -3.01
CA THR A 112 8.19 22.74 -4.04
C THR A 112 9.09 23.84 -3.48
N GLY A 113 9.76 24.59 -4.37
CA GLY A 113 10.68 25.66 -4.01
C GLY A 113 11.71 25.94 -5.11
N GLY A 114 12.39 27.08 -5.03
CA GLY A 114 13.41 27.49 -6.01
C GLY A 114 14.65 26.57 -6.04
N THR A 115 15.45 26.69 -7.09
CA THR A 115 16.76 25.99 -7.17
C THR A 115 17.67 26.47 -6.04
N GLY A 116 18.40 25.54 -5.42
CA GLY A 116 19.28 25.84 -4.29
C GLY A 116 18.60 25.98 -2.93
N PHE A 117 17.27 25.83 -2.82
CA PHE A 117 16.54 25.95 -1.54
C PHE A 117 16.66 24.71 -0.65
N GLY A 118 17.50 23.74 -1.02
CA GLY A 118 17.72 22.53 -0.23
C GLY A 118 16.65 21.46 -0.35
N LYS A 119 15.79 21.47 -1.39
CA LYS A 119 14.75 20.45 -1.59
C LYS A 119 15.32 19.02 -1.61
N THR A 120 16.36 18.81 -2.42
CA THR A 120 17.02 17.50 -2.52
C THR A 120 17.68 17.11 -1.21
N THR A 121 18.31 18.08 -0.51
CA THR A 121 18.90 17.89 0.82
C THR A 121 17.84 17.43 1.83
N PHE A 122 16.69 18.10 1.86
CA PHE A 122 15.57 17.73 2.72
C PHE A 122 15.01 16.34 2.38
N LEU A 123 14.79 16.04 1.10
CA LEU A 123 14.28 14.74 0.67
C LEU A 123 15.23 13.58 1.00
N CYS A 124 16.54 13.79 0.89
CA CYS A 124 17.54 12.79 1.27
C CYS A 124 17.49 12.53 2.79
N GLU A 125 17.43 13.58 3.59
CA GLU A 125 17.35 13.48 5.05
C GLU A 125 16.04 12.83 5.51
N TYR A 126 14.94 13.19 4.86
CA TYR A 126 13.63 12.60 5.07
C TYR A 126 13.64 11.09 4.76
N ALA A 127 14.25 10.68 3.64
CA ALA A 127 14.36 9.28 3.26
C ALA A 127 15.22 8.47 4.25
N LEU A 128 16.33 9.05 4.71
CA LEU A 128 17.19 8.45 5.73
C LEU A 128 16.46 8.26 7.07
N ASP A 129 15.69 9.25 7.50
CA ASP A 129 14.92 9.17 8.74
C ASP A 129 13.91 8.01 8.71
N LEU A 130 13.23 7.81 7.58
CA LEU A 130 12.34 6.66 7.37
C LEU A 130 13.11 5.33 7.34
N LEU A 131 14.25 5.29 6.63
CA LEU A 131 15.09 4.09 6.50
C LEU A 131 15.62 3.62 7.88
N VAL A 132 16.09 4.55 8.71
CA VAL A 132 16.60 4.26 10.07
C VAL A 132 15.50 3.73 10.99
N GLN A 133 14.25 4.11 10.73
CA GLN A 133 13.08 3.59 11.45
C GLN A 133 12.62 2.21 10.94
N GLY A 134 13.29 1.64 9.95
CA GLY A 134 12.96 0.33 9.37
C GLY A 134 11.84 0.39 8.33
N VAL A 135 11.45 1.59 7.87
CA VAL A 135 10.51 1.73 6.76
C VAL A 135 11.24 1.45 5.45
N ARG A 136 10.65 0.58 4.62
CA ARG A 136 11.18 0.31 3.28
C ARG A 136 10.98 1.54 2.40
N THR A 137 12.08 2.23 2.10
CA THR A 137 12.07 3.48 1.34
C THR A 137 12.74 3.27 -0.02
N LEU A 138 12.05 3.64 -1.10
CA LEU A 138 12.62 3.73 -2.44
C LEU A 138 12.89 5.22 -2.72
N PHE A 139 14.12 5.54 -3.13
CA PHE A 139 14.50 6.88 -3.55
C PHE A 139 14.81 6.89 -5.04
N CYS A 140 14.14 7.74 -5.79
CA CYS A 140 14.37 7.90 -7.23
C CYS A 140 14.72 9.36 -7.52
N SER A 141 15.84 9.57 -8.19
CA SER A 141 16.26 10.89 -8.68
C SER A 141 16.40 10.87 -10.19
N PHE A 142 15.93 11.94 -10.82
CA PHE A 142 16.07 12.17 -12.26
C PHE A 142 16.99 13.36 -12.57
N GLU A 143 17.41 14.12 -11.55
CA GLU A 143 18.26 15.32 -11.71
C GLU A 143 19.73 15.02 -11.39
N MET A 144 19.99 14.25 -10.33
CA MET A 144 21.34 13.86 -9.92
C MET A 144 21.55 12.35 -10.09
N PRO A 145 22.77 11.91 -10.48
CA PRO A 145 23.12 10.50 -10.56
C PRO A 145 23.18 9.85 -9.18
N ASP A 146 22.86 8.56 -9.14
CA ASP A 146 22.70 7.77 -7.91
C ASP A 146 23.93 7.82 -6.99
N GLU A 147 25.14 7.76 -7.55
CA GLU A 147 26.39 7.84 -6.79
C GLU A 147 26.52 9.12 -5.97
N LYS A 148 26.12 10.27 -6.55
CA LYS A 148 26.18 11.56 -5.86
C LYS A 148 25.18 11.63 -4.73
N ILE A 149 23.98 11.08 -4.93
CA ILE A 149 22.93 11.06 -3.91
C ILE A 149 23.32 10.13 -2.76
N LEU A 150 23.83 8.94 -3.07
CA LEU A 150 24.27 8.00 -2.04
C LEU A 150 25.41 8.58 -1.21
N LYS A 151 26.39 9.21 -1.86
CA LYS A 151 27.46 9.94 -1.16
C LYS A 151 26.87 11.05 -0.27
N TRP A 152 25.90 11.81 -0.78
CA TRP A 152 25.25 12.88 -0.03
C TRP A 152 24.48 12.35 1.19
N MET A 153 23.69 11.30 1.01
CA MET A 153 22.97 10.61 2.08
C MET A 153 23.93 10.06 3.14
N LEU A 154 25.08 9.49 2.74
CA LEU A 154 26.07 8.98 3.69
C LEU A 154 26.69 10.10 4.53
N VAL A 155 26.99 11.24 3.91
CA VAL A 155 27.49 12.43 4.62
C VAL A 155 26.44 12.98 5.60
N GLN A 156 25.19 13.09 5.17
CA GLN A 156 24.06 13.49 6.02
C GLN A 156 23.83 12.52 7.18
N PHE A 157 23.97 11.22 6.92
CA PHE A 157 23.86 10.19 7.95
C PHE A 157 24.96 10.33 9.02
N ALA A 158 26.19 10.61 8.61
CA ALA A 158 27.33 10.84 9.50
C ALA A 158 27.31 12.21 10.21
N ALA A 159 26.32 13.07 9.94
CA ALA A 159 26.24 14.45 10.44
C ALA A 159 27.48 15.32 10.12
N LEU A 160 28.20 15.01 9.04
CA LEU A 160 29.38 15.76 8.62
C LEU A 160 28.99 16.89 7.66
N VAL A 161 29.47 18.11 7.93
CA VAL A 161 29.41 19.22 6.97
C VAL A 161 30.57 19.08 5.99
N PHE A 162 30.29 19.23 4.68
CA PHE A 162 31.17 18.89 3.54
C PHE A 162 32.56 19.55 3.49
N PHE A 163 32.91 20.44 4.43
CA PHE A 163 34.13 21.24 4.36
C PHE A 163 35.44 20.49 4.70
N PHE A 164 35.38 19.21 5.11
CA PHE A 164 36.53 18.45 5.61
C PHE A 164 36.77 17.09 4.93
N PHE A 165 36.36 16.91 3.67
CA PHE A 165 36.32 15.56 3.06
C PHE A 165 37.50 15.15 2.17
N SER A 166 38.63 15.85 2.18
CA SER A 166 39.82 15.36 1.45
C SER A 166 40.43 14.11 2.11
N ASP A 167 40.34 13.98 3.44
CA ASP A 167 41.11 12.94 4.19
C ASP A 167 40.25 11.86 4.88
N PHE A 168 38.92 12.00 4.92
CA PHE A 168 38.08 11.14 5.78
C PHE A 168 37.58 9.84 5.14
N PHE A 169 37.74 9.68 3.81
CA PHE A 169 37.24 8.51 3.07
C PHE A 169 37.93 7.20 3.48
N LEU A 170 39.14 7.26 4.06
CA LEU A 170 39.90 6.07 4.46
C LEU A 170 39.51 5.52 5.84
N TYR A 171 38.92 6.33 6.72
CA TYR A 171 38.68 5.92 8.12
C TYR A 171 37.40 5.09 8.31
N LEU A 172 36.36 5.30 7.50
CA LEU A 172 35.07 4.64 7.70
C LEU A 172 35.03 3.19 7.19
N PHE A 173 35.91 2.81 6.26
CA PHE A 173 36.04 1.41 5.80
C PHE A 173 36.88 0.53 6.74
N TYR A 174 37.59 1.11 7.71
CA TYR A 174 38.46 0.36 8.63
C TYR A 174 37.79 0.02 9.97
N ILE A 175 36.61 0.58 10.27
CA ILE A 175 35.86 0.27 11.50
C ILE A 175 34.39 -0.02 11.15
N ARG A 176 34.15 -1.10 10.40
CA ARG A 176 33.15 -2.14 10.69
C ARG A 176 33.13 -3.22 9.63
#